data_AF-A0A960J0T3-F1
#
_entry.id   AF-A0A960J0T3-F1
#
_cell.length_a   1.000
_cell.length_b   1.000
_cell.length_c   1.000
_cell.angle_alpha   90.00
_cell.angle_beta   90.00
_cell.angle_gamma   90.00
#
_symmetry.space_group_name_H-M   'P 1'
#
loop_
_entity.id
_entity.type
_entity.pdbx_description
1 polymer ?
#
loop_
_entity_poly.entity_id
_entity_poly.type
_entity_poly.pdbx_seq_one_letter_code
_entity_poly.pdbx_strand_id
1 'polypeptide(L)'
;MQVLILTTFDLDEYVFEALRAGASGFLLKDTLPDELLAAIRIVADGEALLAPTVTRRLIEAFARQSAATPEANPGLDLLTERE
;
A
#
# COMPACT_ATOMS: atom_id res chain seq x y z
N MET A 1 -12.01 -1.12 -11.41
CA MET A 1 -13.12 -0.70 -10.52
C MET A 1 -12.64 0.54 -9.80
N GLN A 2 -13.43 1.61 -9.77
CA GLN A 2 -13.02 2.89 -9.18
C GLN A 2 -13.64 3.00 -7.78
N VAL A 3 -12.82 2.77 -6.76
CA VAL A 3 -13.26 2.78 -5.36
C VAL A 3 -12.43 3.78 -4.59
N LEU A 4 -13.12 4.72 -3.93
CA LEU A 4 -12.54 5.67 -3.00
C LEU A 4 -13.00 5.33 -1.58
N ILE A 5 -12.06 5.11 -0.67
CA ILE A 5 -12.31 4.78 0.73
C ILE A 5 -12.06 6.01 1.61
N LEU A 6 -12.99 6.30 2.51
CA LEU A 6 -12.89 7.34 3.53
C LEU A 6 -12.71 6.71 4.91
N THR A 7 -11.75 7.20 5.69
CA THR A 7 -11.41 6.53 6.96
C THR A 7 -10.86 7.46 8.04
N THR A 8 -11.03 7.09 9.31
CA THR A 8 -10.74 7.90 10.50
C THR A 8 -9.38 7.65 11.17
N PHE A 9 -8.50 6.85 10.54
CA PHE A 9 -7.28 6.28 11.14
C PHE A 9 -7.51 5.21 12.21
N ASP A 10 -7.56 3.95 11.74
CA ASP A 10 -6.74 2.83 12.21
C ASP A 10 -6.94 1.71 11.17
N LEU A 11 -6.01 1.55 10.22
CA LEU A 11 -6.31 0.83 8.96
C LEU A 11 -5.24 -0.17 8.52
N ASP A 12 -4.37 -0.60 9.43
CA ASP A 12 -3.24 -1.42 8.98
C ASP A 12 -3.68 -2.69 8.25
N GLU A 13 -4.73 -3.39 8.69
CA GLU A 13 -5.20 -4.58 7.97
C GLU A 13 -6.09 -4.24 6.77
N TYR A 14 -6.98 -3.25 6.91
CA TYR A 14 -8.00 -2.95 5.88
C TYR A 14 -7.46 -2.23 4.65
N VAL A 15 -6.43 -1.37 4.80
CA VAL A 15 -5.85 -0.64 3.66
C VAL A 15 -5.17 -1.60 2.70
N PHE A 16 -4.37 -2.54 3.20
CA PHE A 16 -3.66 -3.47 2.32
C PHE A 16 -4.62 -4.45 1.63
N GLU A 17 -5.67 -4.90 2.31
CA GLU A 17 -6.70 -5.73 1.68
C GLU A 17 -7.48 -4.96 0.62
N ALA A 18 -7.89 -3.72 0.90
CA ALA A 18 -8.60 -2.92 -0.07
C ALA A 18 -7.72 -2.51 -1.27
N LEU A 19 -6.43 -2.23 -1.07
CA LEU A 19 -5.48 -2.01 -2.16
C LEU A 19 -5.30 -3.29 -3.00
N ARG A 20 -5.15 -4.46 -2.36
CA ARG A 20 -5.10 -5.75 -3.06
C ARG A 20 -6.38 -6.06 -3.84
N ALA A 21 -7.53 -5.62 -3.33
CA ALA A 21 -8.82 -5.72 -4.02
C ALA A 21 -8.99 -4.69 -5.15
N GLY A 22 -8.01 -3.81 -5.38
CA GLY A 22 -8.00 -2.84 -6.48
C GLY A 22 -8.64 -1.49 -6.15
N ALA A 23 -8.73 -1.11 -4.87
CA ALA A 23 -9.14 0.23 -4.49
C ALA A 23 -8.16 1.26 -5.07
N SER A 24 -8.72 2.31 -5.68
CA SER A 24 -7.97 3.32 -6.41
C SER A 24 -7.75 4.59 -5.58
N GLY A 25 -8.52 4.78 -4.51
CA GLY A 25 -8.41 5.97 -3.67
C GLY A 25 -8.52 5.72 -2.18
N PHE A 26 -7.73 6.44 -1.39
CA PHE A 26 -7.83 6.51 0.07
C PHE A 26 -7.73 7.95 0.56
N LEU A 27 -8.76 8.40 1.27
CA LEU A 27 -8.83 9.69 1.93
C LEU A 27 -9.21 9.56 3.40
N LEU A 28 -8.94 10.62 4.15
CA LEU A 28 -9.32 10.70 5.54
C LEU A 28 -10.74 11.24 5.68
N LYS A 29 -11.45 10.83 6.73
CA LYS A 29 -12.83 11.26 6.97
C LYS A 29 -12.94 12.75 7.30
N ASP A 30 -11.85 13.36 7.73
CA ASP A 30 -11.73 14.80 8.00
C ASP A 30 -11.28 15.61 6.77
N THR A 31 -11.08 14.97 5.61
CA THR A 31 -10.81 15.65 4.34
C THR A 31 -11.89 16.68 4.04
N LEU A 32 -11.47 17.87 3.59
CA LEU A 32 -12.40 18.96 3.28
C LEU A 32 -13.33 18.55 2.10
N PRO A 33 -14.57 19.07 2.05
CA PRO A 33 -15.52 18.69 1.00
C PRO A 33 -15.01 18.91 -0.42
N ASP A 34 -14.29 20.01 -0.67
CA ASP A 34 -13.73 20.32 -1.98
C ASP A 34 -12.58 19.37 -2.37
N GLU A 35 -11.77 18.97 -1.39
CA GLU A 35 -10.70 17.99 -1.58
C GLU A 35 -11.28 16.59 -1.86
N LEU A 36 -12.38 16.22 -1.20
CA LEU A 36 -13.11 14.99 -1.48
C LEU A 36 -13.68 14.99 -2.90
N LEU A 37 -14.30 16.10 -3.34
CA LEU A 37 -14.80 16.24 -4.70
C LEU A 37 -13.68 16.11 -5.74
N ALA A 38 -12.52 16.72 -5.48
CA ALA A 38 -11.35 16.59 -6.35
C ALA A 38 -10.87 15.12 -6.42
N ALA A 39 -10.80 14.43 -5.28
CA ALA A 39 -10.38 13.04 -5.23
C ALA A 39 -11.35 12.09 -5.94
N ILE A 40 -12.66 12.32 -5.85
CA ILE A 40 -13.66 11.55 -6.61
C ILE A 40 -13.40 11.66 -8.10
N ARG A 41 -13.11 12.88 -8.59
CA ARG A 41 -12.83 13.11 -10.02
C ARG A 41 -11.55 12.40 -10.47
N ILE A 42 -10.47 12.51 -9.70
CA ILE A 42 -9.20 11.82 -9.97
C ILE A 42 -9.42 10.30 -10.09
N VAL A 43 -10.12 9.71 -9.11
CA VAL A 43 -10.42 8.27 -9.13
C VAL A 43 -11.34 7.90 -10.29
N ALA A 44 -12.31 8.75 -10.63
CA ALA A 44 -13.21 8.56 -11.77
C ALA A 44 -12.51 8.67 -13.14
N ASP A 45 -11.37 9.37 -13.21
CA ASP A 45 -10.52 9.41 -14.41
C ASP A 45 -9.57 8.19 -14.50
N GLY A 46 -9.63 7.28 -13.51
CA GLY A 46 -8.83 6.06 -13.47
C GLY A 46 -7.45 6.24 -12.84
N GLU A 47 -7.19 7.42 -12.27
CA GLU A 47 -6.00 7.69 -11.48
C GLU A 47 -6.15 7.21 -10.03
N ALA A 48 -5.02 7.14 -9.33
CA ALA A 48 -4.98 6.74 -7.94
C ALA A 48 -4.58 7.90 -7.03
N LEU A 49 -5.24 8.00 -5.88
CA LEU A 49 -4.96 9.03 -4.88
C LEU A 49 -4.88 8.42 -3.47
N LEU A 50 -3.79 8.68 -2.76
CA LEU A 50 -3.58 8.18 -1.40
C LEU A 50 -3.26 9.32 -0.46
N ALA A 51 -3.92 9.34 0.70
CA ALA A 51 -3.56 10.24 1.78
C ALA A 51 -2.09 10.05 2.21
N PRO A 52 -1.36 11.11 2.60
CA PRO A 52 0.09 11.05 2.88
C PRO A 52 0.49 9.95 3.87
N THR A 53 -0.35 9.71 4.87
CA THR A 53 -0.15 8.68 5.88
C THR A 53 -0.26 7.25 5.32
N VAL A 54 -1.22 7.01 4.44
CA VAL A 54 -1.39 5.73 3.72
C VAL A 54 -0.20 5.49 2.81
N THR A 55 0.23 6.53 2.07
CA THR A 55 1.40 6.47 1.19
C THR A 55 2.67 6.10 1.95
N ARG A 56 2.93 6.73 3.12
CA ARG A 56 4.08 6.41 3.96
C ARG A 56 4.07 4.93 4.39
N ARG A 57 2.94 4.43 4.89
CA ARG A 57 2.80 3.03 5.34
C ARG A 57 3.00 2.03 4.20
N LEU A 58 2.48 2.34 3.01
CA LEU A 58 2.70 1.54 1.80
C LEU A 58 4.18 1.42 1.45
N ILE A 59 4.90 2.54 1.46
CA ILE A 59 6.35 2.56 1.19
C ILE A 59 7.10 1.74 2.23
N GLU A 60 6.78 1.91 3.53
CA GLU A 60 7.41 1.14 4.60
C GLU A 60 7.15 -0.37 4.49
N ALA A 61 5.92 -0.76 4.17
CA ALA A 61 5.55 -2.17 3.99
C ALA A 61 6.27 -2.79 2.79
N PHE A 62 6.33 -2.07 1.67
CA PHE A 62 7.06 -2.49 0.48
C PHE A 62 8.57 -2.65 0.75
N ALA A 63 9.18 -1.67 1.43
CA ALA A 63 10.59 -1.73 1.81
C ALA A 63 10.90 -2.91 2.73
N ARG A 64 10.03 -3.23 3.69
CA ARG A 64 10.17 -4.41 4.56
C ARG A 64 10.08 -5.73 3.79
N GLN A 65 9.16 -5.85 2.83
CA GLN A 65 9.02 -7.06 2.03
C GLN A 65 10.24 -7.29 1.11
N SER A 66 10.82 -6.22 0.57
CA SER A 66 12.07 -6.30 -0.19
C SER A 66 13.25 -6.79 0.66
N ALA A 67 13.31 -6.41 1.94
CA ALA A 67 14.37 -6.87 2.86
C ALA A 67 14.17 -8.31 3.35
N ALA A 68 12.94 -8.82 3.33
CA ALA A 68 12.59 -10.17 3.79
C ALA A 68 12.74 -11.25 2.72
N THR A 69 13.17 -10.90 1.50
CA THR A 69 13.62 -11.89 0.51
C THR A 69 15.12 -12.09 0.72
N PRO A 70 15.58 -13.06 1.53
CA PRO A 70 16.94 -13.52 1.36
C PRO A 70 17.02 -13.98 -0.09
N GLU A 71 17.97 -13.45 -0.85
CA GLU A 71 18.40 -14.09 -2.08
C GLU A 71 18.58 -15.58 -1.73
N ALA A 72 17.64 -16.41 -2.19
CA ALA A 72 17.72 -17.84 -2.05
C ALA A 72 18.90 -18.25 -2.93
N ASN A 73 20.09 -18.11 -2.39
CA ASN A 73 21.35 -18.47 -3.01
C ASN A 73 21.41 -20.00 -2.87
N PRO A 74 21.06 -20.78 -3.90
CA PRO A 74 20.84 -22.22 -3.77
C PRO A 74 22.15 -23.00 -3.55
N GLY A 75 23.26 -22.32 -3.31
CA GLY A 75 24.60 -22.88 -3.20
C GLY A 75 25.21 -22.87 -1.80
N LEU A 76 24.53 -22.32 -0.78
CA LEU A 76 25.08 -22.32 0.59
C LEU A 76 24.88 -23.66 1.34
N ASP A 77 24.03 -24.55 0.82
CA ASP A 77 23.86 -25.92 1.32
C ASP A 77 24.99 -26.88 0.87
N LEU A 78 25.94 -26.43 0.04
CA LEU A 78 27.08 -27.24 -0.42
C LEU A 78 28.38 -26.96 0.33
N LEU A 79 28.38 -26.06 1.32
CA LEU A 79 29.52 -25.82 2.18
C LEU A 79 29.34 -26.56 3.50
N THR A 80 29.27 -27.90 3.44
CA THR A 80 29.62 -28.69 4.60
C THR A 80 31.10 -28.46 4.86
N GLU A 81 31.39 -27.61 5.86
CA GLU A 81 32.69 -27.49 6.49
C GLU A 81 33.10 -28.88 6.98
N ARG A 82 33.93 -29.61 6.22
CA ARG A 82 34.97 -30.57 6.65
C ARG A 82 35.64 -31.22 5.43
N GLU A 83 36.64 -30.55 4.85
CA GLU A 83 37.88 -31.18 4.33
C GLU A 83 39.07 -30.29 4.68
#